data_AF-A0A355V1V9-F1
#
_entry.id   AF-A0A355V1V9-F1
#
_cell.length_a   1.000
_cell.length_b   1.000
_cell.length_c   1.000
_cell.angle_alpha   90.00
_cell.angle_beta   90.00
_cell.angle_gamma   90.00
#
_symmetry.space_group_name_H-M   'P 1'
#
loop_
_entity.id
_entity.type
_entity.pdbx_description
1 polymer ?
#
loop_
_entity_poly.entity_id
_entity_poly.type
_entity_poly.pdbx_seq_one_letter_code
_entity_poly.pdbx_strand_id
1 'polypeptide(L)'
;MKNNKMKRVSAVVFLAILIILPLATLFSHKEYFSETENRKLAEFPKFSMKTIMDKSFMNGFETYISDHFINRLGWIETKTGIELALGKKELNGIYIADERLMEKLPAIDYSAIDKSVDAINKFSENNSSVPVYCLLAPTSAGIYMDELPKNAPQEDQKALIDYVYGNLNDNITTIDVYNILYTMKDEYIYYRNDHHWTSLGAYYAYNATIQKLGFSPIVYDKYDIEHASDSFKGTFYSTSLYDKVKADTIDIYRYDEGANVTDYIVNDGKSETEYDSIYFRDYLTQKDKYSTYLGPNQPLVTIKTDVHNDKKLLVIKDSYAHCFAPFLTQHYSEITLIDLRYIGVSAEDVVNISDYSQVLVLYNASTFSTDDNVKKLSVMFRNK
;
A
#
# COMPACT_ATOMS: atom_id res chain seq x y z
N MET A 1 -52.65 19.74 26.69
CA MET A 1 -52.49 20.21 25.28
C MET A 1 -51.03 20.28 24.80
N LYS A 2 -50.08 20.83 25.57
CA LYS A 2 -48.66 20.98 25.15
C LYS A 2 -47.97 19.65 24.75
N ASN A 3 -48.26 18.58 25.49
CA ASN A 3 -47.67 17.25 25.26
C ASN A 3 -48.17 16.57 23.95
N ASN A 4 -49.43 16.79 23.56
CA ASN A 4 -49.98 16.24 22.31
C ASN A 4 -49.45 16.99 21.08
N LYS A 5 -49.14 18.29 21.20
CA LYS A 5 -48.53 19.08 20.13
C LYS A 5 -47.10 18.63 19.87
N MET A 6 -46.30 18.41 20.92
CA MET A 6 -44.93 17.87 20.79
C MET A 6 -44.92 16.49 20.16
N LYS A 7 -45.78 15.56 20.61
CA LYS A 7 -45.89 14.22 20.00
C LYS A 7 -46.24 14.27 18.51
N ARG A 8 -47.18 15.15 18.12
CA ARG A 8 -47.54 15.35 16.69
C ARG A 8 -46.38 15.91 15.89
N VAL A 9 -45.64 16.89 16.42
CA VAL A 9 -44.46 17.45 15.74
C VAL A 9 -43.37 16.39 15.57
N SER A 10 -43.04 15.63 16.62
CA SER A 10 -42.07 14.54 16.53
C SER A 10 -42.47 13.47 15.52
N ALA A 11 -43.75 13.09 15.48
CA ALA A 11 -44.26 12.13 14.50
C ALA A 11 -44.16 12.66 13.06
N VAL A 12 -44.50 13.93 12.82
CA VAL A 12 -44.38 14.56 11.49
C VAL A 12 -42.92 14.62 11.05
N VAL A 13 -42.00 15.03 11.93
CA VAL A 13 -40.56 15.07 11.62
C VAL A 13 -40.02 13.67 11.31
N PHE A 14 -40.40 12.67 12.10
CA PHE A 14 -39.98 11.29 11.88
C PHE A 14 -40.48 10.74 10.53
N LEU A 15 -41.77 10.96 10.21
CA LEU A 15 -42.34 10.56 8.92
C LEU A 15 -41.70 11.32 7.75
N ALA A 16 -41.42 12.62 7.93
CA ALA A 16 -40.73 13.41 6.93
C ALA A 16 -39.33 12.84 6.65
N ILE A 17 -38.56 12.48 7.67
CA ILE A 17 -37.24 11.83 7.50
C ILE A 17 -37.37 10.49 6.77
N LEU A 18 -38.33 9.64 7.17
CA LEU A 18 -38.55 8.33 6.57
C LEU A 18 -39.01 8.36 5.10
N ILE A 19 -39.64 9.45 4.66
CA ILE A 19 -40.13 9.58 3.27
C ILE A 19 -39.14 10.40 2.44
N ILE A 20 -38.68 11.53 2.95
CA ILE A 20 -37.84 12.47 2.21
C ILE A 20 -36.45 11.90 1.98
N LEU A 21 -35.79 11.30 2.98
CA LEU A 21 -34.42 10.81 2.79
C LEU A 21 -34.34 9.67 1.76
N PRO A 22 -35.23 8.66 1.77
CA PRO A 22 -35.22 7.64 0.73
C PRO A 22 -35.57 8.17 -0.65
N LEU A 23 -36.55 9.07 -0.78
CA LEU A 23 -36.88 9.68 -2.07
C LEU A 23 -35.71 10.54 -2.58
N ALA A 24 -35.13 11.37 -1.73
CA ALA A 24 -33.99 12.21 -2.09
C ALA A 24 -32.76 11.36 -2.46
N THR A 25 -32.57 10.24 -1.77
CA THR A 25 -31.56 9.23 -2.12
C THR A 25 -31.91 8.64 -3.49
N LEU A 26 -33.12 8.15 -3.74
CA LEU A 26 -33.50 7.56 -5.02
C LEU A 26 -33.25 8.50 -6.22
N PHE A 27 -33.56 9.78 -6.07
CA PHE A 27 -33.41 10.80 -7.12
C PHE A 27 -32.06 11.51 -7.15
N SER A 28 -31.14 11.23 -6.20
CA SER A 28 -29.80 11.82 -6.23
C SER A 28 -29.00 11.30 -7.42
N HIS A 29 -28.02 12.09 -7.86
CA HIS A 29 -27.00 11.60 -8.78
C HIS A 29 -26.29 10.37 -8.18
N LYS A 30 -25.97 9.40 -9.04
CA LYS A 30 -25.35 8.12 -8.66
C LYS A 30 -23.94 8.11 -9.23
N GLU A 31 -22.97 8.27 -8.36
CA GLU A 31 -21.57 8.23 -8.73
C GLU A 31 -21.08 6.79 -8.79
N TYR A 32 -20.21 6.48 -9.74
CA TYR A 32 -19.61 5.14 -9.82
C TYR A 32 -18.44 4.98 -8.84
N PHE A 33 -17.77 6.07 -8.49
CA PHE A 33 -16.54 6.07 -7.72
C PHE A 33 -16.53 7.25 -6.75
N SER A 34 -16.12 7.00 -5.50
CA SER A 34 -15.89 8.03 -4.50
C SER A 34 -14.40 8.36 -4.44
N GLU A 35 -14.01 9.51 -4.97
CA GLU A 35 -12.63 10.02 -4.91
C GLU A 35 -12.16 10.20 -3.46
N THR A 36 -13.06 10.59 -2.55
CA THR A 36 -12.71 10.82 -1.14
C THR A 36 -12.42 9.52 -0.41
N GLU A 37 -13.26 8.50 -0.61
CA GLU A 37 -13.10 7.17 0.00
C GLU A 37 -12.16 6.25 -0.82
N ASN A 38 -11.71 6.71 -2.00
CA ASN A 38 -10.88 5.97 -2.95
C ASN A 38 -11.42 4.55 -3.28
N ARG A 39 -12.73 4.45 -3.55
CA ARG A 39 -13.38 3.15 -3.83
C ARG A 39 -14.53 3.27 -4.82
N LYS A 40 -14.80 2.16 -5.51
CA LYS A 40 -16.02 1.98 -6.30
C LYS A 40 -17.23 1.94 -5.36
N LEU A 41 -18.30 2.61 -5.77
CA LEU A 41 -19.59 2.55 -5.10
C LEU A 41 -20.39 1.37 -5.64
N ALA A 42 -21.20 0.77 -4.79
CA ALA A 42 -22.00 -0.38 -5.17
C ALA A 42 -22.90 -0.07 -6.37
N GLU A 43 -22.95 -1.00 -7.32
CA GLU A 43 -23.91 -0.98 -8.41
C GLU A 43 -25.27 -1.50 -7.95
N PHE A 44 -26.32 -1.16 -8.69
CA PHE A 44 -27.65 -1.69 -8.39
C PHE A 44 -27.65 -3.23 -8.56
N PRO A 45 -28.05 -4.00 -7.54
CA PRO A 45 -27.93 -5.46 -7.59
C PRO A 45 -28.87 -6.07 -8.65
N LYS A 46 -28.41 -7.16 -9.29
CA LYS A 46 -29.22 -7.90 -10.26
C LYS A 46 -30.41 -8.56 -9.58
N PHE A 47 -31.60 -8.27 -10.07
CA PHE A 47 -32.84 -8.84 -9.55
C PHE A 47 -33.11 -10.21 -10.19
N SER A 48 -33.31 -11.25 -9.36
CA SER A 48 -33.80 -12.56 -9.76
C SER A 48 -34.40 -13.31 -8.57
N MET A 49 -35.22 -14.34 -8.81
CA MET A 49 -35.76 -15.17 -7.72
C MET A 49 -34.65 -15.90 -6.92
N LYS A 50 -33.58 -16.31 -7.61
CA LYS A 50 -32.40 -16.93 -6.97
C LYS A 50 -31.72 -15.97 -6.00
N THR A 51 -31.44 -14.75 -6.45
CA THR A 51 -30.73 -13.72 -5.65
C THR A 51 -31.54 -13.20 -4.46
N ILE A 52 -32.87 -13.35 -4.50
CA ILE A 52 -33.73 -13.05 -3.34
C ILE A 52 -33.64 -14.18 -2.32
N MET A 53 -33.74 -15.43 -2.78
CA MET A 53 -33.74 -16.60 -1.91
C MET A 53 -32.40 -16.81 -1.20
N ASP A 54 -31.29 -16.47 -1.85
CA ASP A 54 -29.93 -16.52 -1.27
C ASP A 54 -29.50 -15.21 -0.56
N LYS A 55 -30.40 -14.21 -0.46
CA LYS A 55 -30.20 -12.89 0.14
C LYS A 55 -29.17 -11.98 -0.54
N SER A 56 -28.53 -12.40 -1.64
CA SER A 56 -27.54 -11.58 -2.34
C SER A 56 -28.11 -10.26 -2.87
N PHE A 57 -29.37 -10.25 -3.33
CA PHE A 57 -30.05 -9.02 -3.74
C PHE A 57 -30.26 -8.06 -2.58
N MET A 58 -30.70 -8.56 -1.41
CA MET A 58 -30.97 -7.70 -0.24
C MET A 58 -29.69 -7.08 0.30
N ASN A 59 -28.63 -7.89 0.45
CA ASN A 59 -27.33 -7.41 0.89
C ASN A 59 -26.77 -6.38 -0.12
N GLY A 60 -26.83 -6.67 -1.42
CA GLY A 60 -26.37 -5.73 -2.45
C GLY A 60 -27.19 -4.44 -2.49
N PHE A 61 -28.50 -4.51 -2.25
CA PHE A 61 -29.37 -3.35 -2.22
C PHE A 61 -29.11 -2.47 -0.99
N GLU A 62 -28.86 -3.08 0.17
CA GLU A 62 -28.45 -2.36 1.38
C GLU A 62 -27.13 -1.62 1.17
N THR A 63 -26.12 -2.29 0.59
CA THR A 63 -24.85 -1.66 0.22
C THR A 63 -25.06 -0.52 -0.78
N TYR A 64 -25.87 -0.74 -1.82
CA TYR A 64 -26.21 0.30 -2.80
C TYR A 64 -26.84 1.53 -2.14
N ILE A 65 -27.87 1.35 -1.31
CA ILE A 65 -28.53 2.47 -0.64
C ILE A 65 -27.57 3.19 0.33
N SER A 66 -26.72 2.45 1.03
CA SER A 66 -25.71 3.02 1.95
C SER A 66 -24.67 3.87 1.22
N ASP A 67 -24.19 3.39 0.08
CA ASP A 67 -23.18 4.07 -0.75
C ASP A 67 -23.73 5.31 -1.42
N HIS A 68 -24.98 5.24 -1.89
CA HIS A 68 -25.63 6.33 -2.62
C HIS A 68 -26.52 7.20 -1.73
N PHE A 69 -26.43 7.05 -0.40
CA PHE A 69 -27.24 7.81 0.54
C PHE A 69 -26.98 9.31 0.39
N ILE A 70 -28.04 10.11 0.44
CA ILE A 70 -27.91 11.55 0.24
C ILE A 70 -26.95 12.18 1.27
N ASN A 71 -25.98 12.93 0.76
CA ASN A 71 -24.92 13.56 1.55
C ASN A 71 -24.17 12.57 2.48
N ARG A 72 -23.87 11.37 1.97
CA ARG A 72 -23.16 10.30 2.69
C ARG A 72 -21.95 10.82 3.47
N LEU A 73 -21.06 11.59 2.83
CA LEU A 73 -19.82 12.07 3.45
C LEU A 73 -20.12 12.91 4.70
N GLY A 74 -21.10 13.82 4.66
CA GLY A 74 -21.50 14.61 5.82
C GLY A 74 -22.05 13.77 6.98
N TRP A 75 -22.71 12.63 6.70
CA TRP A 75 -23.12 11.69 7.74
C TRP A 75 -21.93 10.97 8.38
N ILE A 76 -20.94 10.58 7.58
CA ILE A 76 -19.71 9.97 8.11
C ILE A 76 -18.94 10.99 8.95
N GLU A 77 -18.76 12.22 8.47
CA GLU A 77 -18.13 13.30 9.24
C GLU A 77 -18.84 13.55 10.57
N THR A 78 -20.18 13.58 10.56
CA THR A 78 -20.98 13.74 11.79
C THR A 78 -20.76 12.57 12.75
N LYS A 79 -20.80 11.33 12.25
CA LYS A 79 -20.51 10.12 13.05
C LYS A 79 -19.12 10.20 13.65
N THR A 80 -18.11 10.48 12.83
CA THR A 80 -16.71 10.64 13.24
C THR A 80 -16.57 11.71 14.32
N GLY A 81 -17.21 12.87 14.16
CA GLY A 81 -17.21 13.93 15.17
C GLY A 81 -17.79 13.48 16.51
N ILE A 82 -18.88 12.71 16.51
CA ILE A 82 -19.47 12.14 17.73
C ILE A 82 -18.52 11.09 18.35
N GLU A 83 -17.94 10.20 17.54
CA GLU A 83 -17.02 9.17 18.01
C GLU A 83 -15.79 9.76 18.68
N LEU A 84 -15.21 10.81 18.09
CA LEU A 84 -14.10 11.56 18.66
C LEU A 84 -14.50 12.30 19.94
N ALA A 85 -15.69 12.90 20.00
CA ALA A 85 -16.20 13.56 21.19
C ALA A 85 -16.44 12.58 22.36
N LEU A 86 -16.75 11.32 22.04
CA LEU A 86 -16.83 10.23 23.01
C LEU A 86 -15.46 9.65 23.39
N GLY A 87 -14.37 10.20 22.86
CA GLY A 87 -13.00 9.80 23.18
C GLY A 87 -12.47 8.61 22.37
N LYS A 88 -13.16 8.17 21.31
CA LYS A 88 -12.58 7.16 20.41
C LYS A 88 -11.37 7.74 19.69
N LYS A 89 -10.31 6.94 19.58
CA LYS A 89 -9.06 7.26 18.87
C LYS A 89 -8.75 6.27 17.76
N GLU A 90 -9.76 5.50 17.34
CA GLU A 90 -9.72 4.53 16.25
C GLU A 90 -10.97 4.74 15.39
N LEU A 91 -10.77 4.92 14.07
CA LEU A 91 -11.84 5.04 13.08
C LEU A 91 -11.57 4.05 11.95
N ASN A 92 -12.49 3.11 11.72
CA ASN A 92 -12.39 2.11 10.65
C ASN A 92 -11.03 1.38 10.60
N GLY A 93 -10.49 0.98 11.76
CA GLY A 93 -9.19 0.31 11.85
C GLY A 93 -7.96 1.21 11.70
N ILE A 94 -8.14 2.53 11.72
CA ILE A 94 -7.06 3.52 11.71
C ILE A 94 -7.00 4.23 13.05
N TYR A 95 -5.85 4.13 13.72
CA TYR A 95 -5.51 4.90 14.90
C TYR A 95 -5.20 6.35 14.56
N ILE A 96 -5.65 7.24 15.45
CA ILE A 96 -5.42 8.68 15.37
C ILE A 96 -4.41 9.05 16.45
N ALA A 97 -3.17 9.29 16.02
CA ALA A 97 -2.14 9.93 16.81
C ALA A 97 -2.17 11.46 16.61
N ASP A 98 -1.24 12.17 17.25
CA ASP A 98 -1.24 13.64 17.23
C ASP A 98 -0.89 14.20 15.84
N GLU A 99 0.13 13.64 15.18
CA GLU A 99 0.62 14.13 13.89
C GLU A 99 0.34 13.18 12.71
N ARG A 100 -0.15 11.96 12.97
CA ARG A 100 -0.31 10.94 11.94
C ARG A 100 -1.47 9.98 12.18
N LEU A 101 -1.84 9.28 11.13
CA LEU A 101 -2.72 8.14 11.11
C LEU A 101 -1.88 6.86 11.02
N MET A 102 -2.30 5.82 11.72
CA MET A 102 -1.63 4.52 11.69
C MET A 102 -2.65 3.40 11.57
N GLU A 103 -2.34 2.38 10.79
CA GLU A 103 -3.16 1.18 10.73
C GLU A 103 -3.14 0.42 12.06
N LYS A 104 -4.28 -0.16 12.42
CA LYS A 104 -4.37 -1.24 13.38
C LYS A 104 -4.07 -2.53 12.67
N LEU A 105 -2.99 -3.20 13.08
CA LEU A 105 -2.60 -4.46 12.47
C LEU A 105 -3.60 -5.56 12.86
N PRO A 106 -4.02 -6.42 11.93
CA PRO A 106 -4.78 -7.60 12.28
C PRO A 106 -3.89 -8.57 13.07
N ALA A 107 -4.52 -9.47 13.83
CA ALA A 107 -3.80 -10.53 14.52
C ALA A 107 -2.98 -11.36 13.52
N ILE A 108 -1.73 -11.63 13.85
CA ILE A 108 -0.80 -12.35 12.98
C ILE A 108 -1.14 -13.85 12.97
N ASP A 109 -1.41 -14.40 11.79
CA ASP A 109 -1.47 -15.86 11.57
C ASP A 109 -0.07 -16.38 11.27
N TYR A 110 0.65 -16.83 12.30
CA TYR A 110 1.99 -17.38 12.13
C TYR A 110 2.03 -18.62 11.22
N SER A 111 0.95 -19.40 11.11
CA SER A 111 0.91 -20.53 10.16
C SER A 111 0.85 -20.05 8.71
N ALA A 112 0.24 -18.89 8.46
CA ALA A 112 0.33 -18.20 7.18
C ALA A 112 1.75 -17.67 6.93
N ILE A 113 2.40 -17.06 7.93
CA ILE A 113 3.79 -16.59 7.84
C ILE A 113 4.73 -17.73 7.48
N ASP A 114 4.65 -18.87 8.16
CA ASP A 114 5.51 -20.03 7.93
C ASP A 114 5.42 -20.52 6.48
N LYS A 115 4.22 -20.49 5.87
CA LYS A 115 4.04 -20.84 4.45
C LYS A 115 4.72 -19.86 3.51
N SER A 116 4.74 -18.57 3.84
CA SER A 116 5.44 -17.54 3.05
C SER A 116 6.95 -17.71 3.19
N VAL A 117 7.45 -17.96 4.40
CA VAL A 117 8.87 -18.25 4.67
C VAL A 117 9.32 -19.51 3.93
N ASP A 118 8.57 -20.60 4.03
CA ASP A 118 8.83 -21.85 3.29
C ASP A 118 8.88 -21.61 1.77
N ALA A 119 8.05 -20.73 1.24
CA ALA A 119 8.03 -20.40 -0.18
C ALA A 119 9.29 -19.64 -0.61
N ILE A 120 9.80 -18.72 0.22
CA ILE A 120 11.05 -18.00 -0.02
C ILE A 120 12.25 -18.94 0.10
N ASN A 121 12.28 -19.80 1.12
CA ASN A 121 13.34 -20.80 1.30
C ASN A 121 13.45 -21.73 0.08
N LYS A 122 12.32 -22.31 -0.36
CA LYS A 122 12.28 -23.16 -1.57
C LYS A 122 12.64 -22.40 -2.84
N PHE A 123 12.21 -21.14 -2.97
CA PHE A 123 12.61 -20.30 -4.10
C PHE A 123 14.13 -20.12 -4.16
N SER A 124 14.76 -19.83 -3.02
CA SER A 124 16.22 -19.67 -2.94
C SER A 124 16.97 -20.97 -3.19
N GLU A 125 16.47 -22.10 -2.71
CA GLU A 125 17.05 -23.44 -2.95
C GLU A 125 17.01 -23.81 -4.44
N ASN A 126 15.84 -23.62 -5.08
CA ASN A 126 15.64 -23.91 -6.50
C ASN A 126 16.49 -23.04 -7.42
N ASN A 127 16.91 -21.86 -6.95
CA ASN A 127 17.66 -20.86 -7.70
C ASN A 127 19.04 -20.58 -7.06
N SER A 128 19.68 -21.61 -6.52
CA SER A 128 20.91 -21.51 -5.73
C SER A 128 22.11 -20.82 -6.41
N SER A 129 22.09 -20.66 -7.74
CA SER A 129 23.12 -19.91 -8.48
C SER A 129 22.98 -18.39 -8.36
N VAL A 130 21.82 -17.89 -7.90
CA VAL A 130 21.52 -16.45 -7.80
C VAL A 130 21.31 -16.09 -6.33
N PRO A 131 22.10 -15.15 -5.77
CA PRO A 131 21.95 -14.75 -4.38
C PRO A 131 20.61 -14.04 -4.14
N VAL A 132 19.92 -14.47 -3.09
CA VAL A 132 18.62 -13.94 -2.67
C VAL A 132 18.77 -13.09 -1.42
N TYR A 133 18.17 -11.91 -1.44
CA TYR A 133 18.11 -10.95 -0.35
C TYR A 133 16.66 -10.76 0.09
N CYS A 134 16.44 -10.59 1.39
CA CYS A 134 15.10 -10.36 1.94
C CYS A 134 15.10 -9.10 2.80
N LEU A 135 14.22 -8.16 2.47
CA LEU A 135 13.95 -6.95 3.22
C LEU A 135 12.46 -6.91 3.57
N LEU A 136 12.18 -6.99 4.88
CA LEU A 136 10.90 -6.65 5.45
C LEU A 136 10.97 -5.26 6.10
N ALA A 137 10.29 -4.30 5.49
CA ALA A 137 10.22 -2.93 6.00
C ALA A 137 9.13 -2.83 7.09
N PRO A 138 9.40 -2.22 8.26
CA PRO A 138 8.32 -1.87 9.17
C PRO A 138 7.39 -0.84 8.52
N THR A 139 6.15 -0.78 8.98
CA THR A 139 5.22 0.31 8.64
C THR A 139 5.26 1.39 9.72
N SER A 140 4.55 2.50 9.52
CA SER A 140 4.46 3.57 10.52
C SER A 140 3.92 3.04 11.87
N ALA A 141 3.02 2.05 11.84
CA ALA A 141 2.51 1.36 13.00
C ALA A 141 3.59 0.63 13.83
N GLY A 142 4.66 0.14 13.19
CA GLY A 142 5.78 -0.53 13.86
C GLY A 142 6.86 0.42 14.39
N ILE A 143 7.04 1.58 13.74
CA ILE A 143 8.06 2.57 14.13
C ILE A 143 7.54 3.56 15.19
N TYR A 144 6.27 3.97 15.08
CA TYR A 144 5.66 5.01 15.92
C TYR A 144 4.66 4.45 16.93
N MET A 145 4.89 3.22 17.38
CA MET A 145 4.01 2.54 18.34
C MET A 145 3.87 3.32 19.66
N ASP A 146 4.89 4.11 20.03
CA ASP A 146 4.88 4.99 21.20
C ASP A 146 3.96 6.21 21.07
N GLU A 147 3.56 6.57 19.85
CA GLU A 147 2.58 7.64 19.58
C GLU A 147 1.12 7.15 19.64
N LEU A 148 0.89 5.84 19.76
CA LEU A 148 -0.46 5.29 19.78
C LEU A 148 -1.21 5.68 21.07
N PRO A 149 -2.56 5.73 21.02
CA PRO A 149 -3.37 5.91 22.21
C PRO A 149 -3.02 4.88 23.29
N LYS A 150 -3.02 5.30 24.56
CA LYS A 150 -2.69 4.41 25.69
C LYS A 150 -3.52 3.13 25.65
N ASN A 151 -2.85 1.98 25.77
CA ASN A 151 -3.44 0.64 25.71
C ASN A 151 -4.13 0.31 24.37
N ALA A 152 -3.82 1.02 23.28
CA ALA A 152 -4.25 0.60 21.95
C ALA A 152 -3.60 -0.76 21.64
N PRO A 153 -4.38 -1.79 21.30
CA PRO A 153 -3.83 -3.08 20.90
C PRO A 153 -3.09 -2.91 19.56
N GLN A 154 -1.83 -3.30 19.52
CA GLN A 154 -1.02 -3.26 18.32
C GLN A 154 -0.02 -4.42 18.32
N GLU A 155 0.16 -5.04 17.17
CA GLU A 155 1.14 -6.11 16.98
C GLU A 155 2.56 -5.58 16.93
N ASP A 156 3.50 -6.33 17.50
CA ASP A 156 4.93 -6.02 17.46
C ASP A 156 5.53 -6.42 16.12
N GLN A 157 5.63 -5.46 15.20
CA GLN A 157 6.24 -5.68 13.90
C GLN A 157 7.73 -6.03 13.98
N LYS A 158 8.45 -5.57 15.02
CA LYS A 158 9.84 -5.95 15.17
C LYS A 158 9.93 -7.44 15.48
N ALA A 159 9.10 -7.93 16.39
CA ALA A 159 9.02 -9.36 16.70
C ALA A 159 8.62 -10.19 15.48
N LEU A 160 7.68 -9.71 14.65
CA LEU A 160 7.32 -10.37 13.38
C LEU A 160 8.51 -10.43 12.41
N ILE A 161 9.22 -9.32 12.19
CA ILE A 161 10.38 -9.26 11.29
C ILE A 161 11.48 -10.20 11.79
N ASP A 162 11.80 -10.14 13.08
CA ASP A 162 12.78 -11.02 13.72
C ASP A 162 12.37 -12.51 13.58
N TYR A 163 11.08 -12.82 13.74
CA TYR A 163 10.54 -14.17 13.54
C TYR A 163 10.74 -14.65 12.10
N VAL A 164 10.40 -13.83 11.10
CA VAL A 164 10.59 -14.18 9.69
C VAL A 164 12.07 -14.42 9.40
N TYR A 165 12.94 -13.48 9.79
CA TYR A 165 14.38 -13.59 9.54
C TYR A 165 15.00 -14.81 10.22
N GLY A 166 14.55 -15.17 11.42
CA GLY A 166 15.04 -16.35 12.14
C GLY A 166 14.61 -17.69 11.53
N ASN A 167 13.61 -17.70 10.63
CA ASN A 167 13.13 -18.91 9.94
C ASN A 167 13.54 -18.97 8.45
N LEU A 168 14.23 -17.95 7.93
CA LEU A 168 14.84 -18.00 6.59
C LEU A 168 16.12 -18.84 6.62
N ASN A 169 16.40 -19.54 5.52
CA ASN A 169 17.63 -20.33 5.37
C ASN A 169 18.89 -19.44 5.34
N ASP A 170 20.02 -19.97 5.81
CA ASP A 170 21.32 -19.27 5.88
C ASP A 170 21.85 -18.73 4.53
N ASN A 171 21.36 -19.28 3.41
CA ASN A 171 21.73 -18.82 2.06
C ASN A 171 20.97 -17.55 1.61
N ILE A 172 19.98 -17.10 2.37
CA ILE A 172 19.23 -15.86 2.13
C ILE A 172 19.81 -14.75 2.99
N THR A 173 20.24 -13.65 2.37
CA THR A 173 20.78 -12.50 3.11
C THR A 173 19.65 -11.59 3.56
N THR A 174 19.45 -11.48 4.88
CA THR A 174 18.46 -10.54 5.44
C THR A 174 19.00 -9.11 5.48
N ILE A 175 18.12 -8.15 5.23
CA ILE A 175 18.42 -6.71 5.26
C ILE A 175 17.52 -6.07 6.31
N ASP A 176 18.02 -6.01 7.55
CA ASP A 176 17.31 -5.37 8.66
C ASP A 176 17.43 -3.84 8.59
N VAL A 177 16.31 -3.18 8.31
CA VAL A 177 16.18 -1.72 8.26
C VAL A 177 15.41 -1.17 9.47
N TYR A 178 14.92 -2.01 10.39
CA TYR A 178 14.07 -1.58 11.50
C TYR A 178 14.79 -0.57 12.40
N ASN A 179 15.99 -0.93 12.86
CA ASN A 179 16.75 -0.08 13.78
C ASN A 179 17.19 1.24 13.14
N ILE A 180 17.48 1.22 11.83
CA ILE A 180 17.85 2.43 11.07
C ILE A 180 16.64 3.37 11.02
N LEU A 181 15.48 2.86 10.60
CA LEU A 181 14.25 3.65 10.52
C LEU A 181 13.76 4.12 11.89
N TYR A 182 13.89 3.30 12.93
CA TYR A 182 13.56 3.68 14.30
C TYR A 182 14.47 4.81 14.82
N THR A 183 15.76 4.77 14.49
CA THR A 183 16.70 5.85 14.85
C THR A 183 16.35 7.15 14.13
N MET A 184 15.89 7.06 12.88
CA MET A 184 15.51 8.21 12.05
C MET A 184 14.04 8.61 12.22
N LYS A 185 13.34 8.13 13.25
CA LYS A 185 11.89 8.32 13.38
C LYS A 185 11.45 9.78 13.54
N ASP A 186 12.32 10.63 14.06
CA ASP A 186 12.06 12.07 14.21
C ASP A 186 12.12 12.82 12.85
N GLU A 187 12.66 12.20 11.82
CA GLU A 187 12.60 12.69 10.45
C GLU A 187 11.28 12.30 9.76
N TYR A 188 10.97 12.94 8.63
CA TYR A 188 9.75 12.67 7.87
C TYR A 188 9.87 11.41 6.99
N ILE A 189 10.04 10.25 7.62
CA ILE A 189 10.32 8.96 6.96
C ILE A 189 9.07 8.14 6.60
N TYR A 190 7.90 8.47 7.15
CA TYR A 190 6.61 7.90 6.75
C TYR A 190 5.58 8.99 6.48
N TYR A 191 4.69 8.74 5.51
CA TYR A 191 3.55 9.60 5.29
C TYR A 191 2.63 9.61 6.51
N ARG A 192 2.01 10.75 6.79
CA ARG A 192 1.10 10.92 7.94
C ARG A 192 -0.28 10.34 7.67
N ASN A 193 -0.73 10.32 6.42
CA ASN A 193 -2.08 9.91 6.02
C ASN A 193 -2.10 8.72 5.05
N ASP A 194 -0.94 8.13 4.82
CA ASP A 194 -0.77 7.03 3.89
C ASP A 194 0.04 5.90 4.51
N HIS A 195 -0.14 4.71 3.96
CA HIS A 195 0.46 3.49 4.46
C HIS A 195 1.93 3.29 4.05
N HIS A 196 2.47 4.10 3.13
CA HIS A 196 3.86 3.98 2.69
C HIS A 196 4.85 4.80 3.53
N TRP A 197 6.12 4.41 3.46
CA TRP A 197 7.22 5.32 3.77
C TRP A 197 7.28 6.49 2.76
N THR A 198 7.97 7.58 3.13
CA THR A 198 8.33 8.64 2.18
C THR A 198 9.56 8.24 1.36
N SER A 199 9.90 8.99 0.30
CA SER A 199 11.18 8.83 -0.40
C SER A 199 12.39 8.93 0.54
N LEU A 200 12.30 9.71 1.63
CA LEU A 200 13.36 9.80 2.65
C LEU A 200 13.47 8.50 3.46
N GLY A 201 12.34 7.92 3.89
CA GLY A 201 12.34 6.61 4.56
C GLY A 201 12.87 5.51 3.65
N ALA A 202 12.43 5.50 2.39
CA ALA A 202 12.94 4.61 1.35
C ALA A 202 14.44 4.80 1.11
N TYR A 203 14.96 6.03 1.14
CA TYR A 203 16.40 6.33 1.00
C TYR A 203 17.23 5.67 2.11
N TYR A 204 16.80 5.75 3.37
CA TYR A 204 17.51 5.09 4.48
C TYR A 204 17.52 3.57 4.32
N ALA A 205 16.39 2.97 3.92
CA ALA A 205 16.32 1.55 3.61
C ALA A 205 17.20 1.17 2.41
N TYR A 206 17.21 1.99 1.35
CA TYR A 206 18.05 1.81 0.17
C TYR A 206 19.53 1.84 0.52
N ASN A 207 19.95 2.78 1.37
CA ASN A 207 21.34 2.91 1.77
C ASN A 207 21.87 1.63 2.43
N ALA A 208 21.10 1.03 3.34
CA ALA A 208 21.44 -0.26 3.94
C ALA A 208 21.40 -1.40 2.90
N THR A 209 20.41 -1.38 2.02
CA THR A 209 20.18 -2.42 1.02
C THR A 209 21.30 -2.49 -0.01
N ILE A 210 21.67 -1.35 -0.59
CA ILE A 210 22.61 -1.29 -1.71
C ILE A 210 24.03 -1.70 -1.29
N GLN A 211 24.40 -1.42 -0.03
CA GLN A 211 25.63 -1.92 0.59
C GLN A 211 25.63 -3.45 0.71
N LYS A 212 24.51 -4.05 1.15
CA LYS A 212 24.37 -5.52 1.20
C LYS A 212 24.40 -6.15 -0.18
N LEU A 213 23.89 -5.45 -1.19
CA LEU A 213 23.95 -5.85 -2.59
C LEU A 213 25.34 -5.64 -3.22
N GLY A 214 26.33 -5.12 -2.48
CA GLY A 214 27.72 -5.02 -2.91
C GLY A 214 28.06 -3.75 -3.69
N PHE A 215 27.30 -2.68 -3.50
CA PHE A 215 27.52 -1.37 -4.11
C PHE A 215 27.70 -0.28 -3.06
N SER A 216 28.26 0.86 -3.47
CA SER A 216 28.31 2.05 -2.62
C SER A 216 27.06 2.90 -2.83
N PRO A 217 26.39 3.36 -1.77
CA PRO A 217 25.19 4.19 -1.89
C PRO A 217 25.55 5.55 -2.49
N ILE A 218 24.64 6.10 -3.30
CA ILE A 218 24.68 7.53 -3.64
C ILE A 218 24.36 8.32 -2.36
N VAL A 219 25.24 9.25 -2.00
CA VAL A 219 25.10 10.08 -0.81
C VAL A 219 23.93 11.06 -0.96
N TYR A 220 23.26 11.37 0.14
CA TYR A 220 22.03 12.18 0.15
C TYR A 220 22.19 13.53 -0.57
N ASP A 221 23.30 14.23 -0.30
CA ASP A 221 23.60 15.56 -0.85
C ASP A 221 23.79 15.60 -2.38
N LYS A 222 23.84 14.45 -3.05
CA LYS A 222 23.87 14.36 -4.50
C LYS A 222 22.49 14.43 -5.15
N TYR A 223 21.43 14.26 -4.38
CA TYR A 223 20.07 14.32 -4.90
C TYR A 223 19.53 15.76 -4.92
N ASP A 224 19.00 16.17 -6.06
CA ASP A 224 18.07 17.30 -6.14
C ASP A 224 16.66 16.81 -5.78
N ILE A 225 16.02 17.47 -4.83
CA ILE A 225 14.74 17.05 -4.25
C ILE A 225 13.66 18.01 -4.70
N GLU A 226 12.76 17.53 -5.54
CA GLU A 226 11.57 18.26 -5.96
C GLU A 226 10.40 17.93 -5.03
N HIS A 227 9.87 18.94 -4.34
CA HIS A 227 8.59 18.85 -3.61
C HIS A 227 7.41 18.93 -4.59
N ALA A 228 7.14 17.81 -5.27
CA ALA A 228 6.24 17.74 -6.41
C ALA A 228 4.74 17.95 -6.06
N SER A 229 4.35 17.70 -4.80
CA SER A 229 3.01 18.02 -4.28
C SER A 229 3.05 18.15 -2.76
N ASP A 230 2.21 18.99 -2.16
CA ASP A 230 2.04 19.16 -0.71
C ASP A 230 0.62 18.82 -0.22
N SER A 231 -0.18 18.22 -1.10
CA SER A 231 -1.62 17.98 -0.90
C SER A 231 -2.00 16.51 -0.95
N PHE A 232 -1.06 15.60 -0.65
CA PHE A 232 -1.34 14.18 -0.64
C PHE A 232 -2.15 13.78 0.59
N LYS A 233 -3.33 13.18 0.36
CA LYS A 233 -4.15 12.54 1.38
C LYS A 233 -4.34 11.09 0.97
N GLY A 234 -3.50 10.20 1.50
CA GLY A 234 -3.45 8.80 1.07
C GLY A 234 -4.51 7.90 1.69
N THR A 235 -4.17 6.61 1.75
CA THR A 235 -5.11 5.53 2.09
C THR A 235 -5.71 5.68 3.48
N PHE A 236 -4.92 6.01 4.51
CA PHE A 236 -5.44 6.14 5.88
C PHE A 236 -6.44 7.29 6.02
N TYR A 237 -6.24 8.39 5.30
CA TYR A 237 -7.26 9.43 5.21
C TYR A 237 -8.53 8.89 4.54
N SER A 238 -8.41 8.21 3.40
CA SER A 238 -9.58 7.70 2.66
C SER A 238 -10.38 6.67 3.48
N THR A 239 -9.70 5.89 4.33
CA THR A 239 -10.33 4.90 5.22
C THR A 239 -10.99 5.53 6.45
N SER A 240 -10.34 6.49 7.10
CA SER A 240 -10.82 7.09 8.35
C SER A 240 -11.73 8.31 8.15
N LEU A 241 -11.57 8.99 7.01
CA LEU A 241 -12.09 10.33 6.72
C LEU A 241 -11.75 11.38 7.79
N TYR A 242 -10.64 11.18 8.52
CA TYR A 242 -10.15 12.13 9.50
C TYR A 242 -9.26 13.18 8.82
N ASP A 243 -9.72 14.42 8.76
CA ASP A 243 -9.09 15.47 7.95
C ASP A 243 -8.14 16.42 8.71
N LYS A 244 -7.95 16.21 10.02
CA LYS A 244 -7.16 17.12 10.87
C LYS A 244 -5.66 16.85 10.83
N VAL A 245 -5.24 15.70 10.30
CA VAL A 245 -3.82 15.43 10.04
C VAL A 245 -3.39 16.22 8.81
N LYS A 246 -2.21 16.85 8.88
CA LYS A 246 -1.64 17.63 7.78
C LYS A 246 -1.47 16.74 6.55
N ALA A 247 -1.82 17.26 5.37
CA ALA A 247 -1.54 16.58 4.11
C ALA A 247 -0.04 16.33 3.91
N ASP A 248 0.26 15.27 3.17
CA ASP A 248 1.61 14.79 2.92
C ASP A 248 2.22 15.43 1.67
N THR A 249 3.56 15.49 1.68
CA THR A 249 4.37 15.97 0.55
C THR A 249 4.92 14.79 -0.25
N ILE A 250 4.72 14.79 -1.57
CA ILE A 250 5.35 13.85 -2.51
C ILE A 250 6.67 14.44 -2.98
N ASP A 251 7.78 13.74 -2.72
CA ASP A 251 9.13 14.18 -3.07
C ASP A 251 9.75 13.31 -4.17
N ILE A 252 10.22 13.93 -5.24
CA ILE A 252 10.94 13.26 -6.32
C ILE A 252 12.43 13.52 -6.16
N TYR A 253 13.20 12.45 -6.02
CA TYR A 253 14.66 12.49 -5.87
C TYR A 253 15.29 12.29 -7.24
N ARG A 254 16.12 13.25 -7.68
CA ARG A 254 16.82 13.20 -8.96
C ARG A 254 18.31 13.29 -8.75
N TYR A 255 19.07 12.55 -9.54
CA TYR A 255 20.51 12.66 -9.58
C TYR A 255 20.96 12.92 -11.01
N ASP A 256 21.05 14.21 -11.37
CA ASP A 256 21.28 14.65 -12.75
C ASP A 256 22.67 14.28 -13.29
N GLU A 257 23.66 14.07 -12.42
CA GLU A 257 25.00 13.57 -12.79
C GLU A 257 25.07 12.03 -12.80
N GLY A 258 23.94 11.37 -12.55
CA GLY A 258 23.81 9.92 -12.41
C GLY A 258 23.45 9.20 -13.70
N ALA A 259 23.09 7.92 -13.55
CA ALA A 259 22.56 7.10 -14.62
C ALA A 259 21.14 7.54 -14.99
N ASN A 260 20.84 7.44 -16.29
CA ASN A 260 19.53 7.73 -16.84
C ASN A 260 18.72 6.45 -17.02
N VAL A 261 17.42 6.55 -16.81
CA VAL A 261 16.47 5.51 -17.25
C VAL A 261 16.30 5.65 -18.76
N THR A 262 16.52 4.57 -19.49
CA THR A 262 16.37 4.52 -20.95
C THR A 262 15.01 3.99 -21.36
N ASP A 263 14.45 3.06 -20.59
CA ASP A 263 13.18 2.41 -20.88
C ASP A 263 12.42 2.09 -19.58
N TYR A 264 11.11 2.30 -19.59
CA TYR A 264 10.18 1.78 -18.58
C TYR A 264 9.10 0.93 -19.26
N ILE A 265 9.15 -0.38 -19.06
CA ILE A 265 8.31 -1.34 -19.77
C ILE A 265 7.36 -2.00 -18.78
N VAL A 266 6.06 -1.87 -19.03
CA VAL A 266 4.99 -2.53 -18.26
C VAL A 266 4.48 -3.73 -19.03
N ASN A 267 4.44 -4.90 -18.40
CA ASN A 267 3.83 -6.11 -18.95
C ASN A 267 2.63 -6.51 -18.08
N ASP A 268 1.42 -6.43 -18.66
CA ASP A 268 0.16 -6.75 -17.98
C ASP A 268 -0.24 -8.24 -18.11
N GLY A 269 0.65 -9.07 -18.65
CA GLY A 269 0.43 -10.49 -18.97
C GLY A 269 -0.23 -10.71 -20.34
N LYS A 270 -0.53 -9.65 -21.09
CA LYS A 270 -1.09 -9.72 -22.45
C LYS A 270 -0.31 -8.89 -23.47
N SER A 271 0.17 -7.73 -23.05
CA SER A 271 0.89 -6.78 -23.88
C SER A 271 1.95 -6.04 -23.09
N GLU A 272 2.94 -5.54 -23.80
CA GLU A 272 3.95 -4.63 -23.26
C GLU A 272 3.64 -3.20 -23.68
N THR A 273 3.75 -2.28 -22.74
CA THR A 273 3.63 -0.84 -22.97
C THR A 273 4.88 -0.16 -22.44
N GLU A 274 5.50 0.67 -23.28
CA GLU A 274 6.71 1.41 -22.97
C GLU A 274 6.39 2.85 -22.61
N TYR A 275 7.13 3.40 -21.66
CA TYR A 275 7.02 4.79 -21.20
C TYR A 275 8.40 5.42 -21.08
N ASP A 276 8.45 6.74 -21.25
CA ASP A 276 9.69 7.52 -21.23
C ASP A 276 10.16 7.87 -19.80
N SER A 277 9.41 7.49 -18.76
CA SER A 277 9.73 7.86 -17.38
C SER A 277 9.21 6.87 -16.35
N ILE A 278 9.98 6.74 -15.26
CA ILE A 278 9.56 6.08 -14.01
C ILE A 278 8.68 6.97 -13.13
N TYR A 279 8.53 8.26 -13.46
CA TYR A 279 7.73 9.22 -12.71
C TYR A 279 6.47 9.65 -13.48
N PHE A 280 5.30 9.15 -13.07
CA PHE A 280 4.01 9.41 -13.70
C PHE A 280 3.37 10.67 -13.12
N ARG A 281 3.78 11.83 -13.62
CA ARG A 281 3.43 13.15 -13.05
C ARG A 281 1.93 13.48 -13.11
N ASP A 282 1.16 12.85 -14.01
CA ASP A 282 -0.30 13.03 -14.07
C ASP A 282 -1.02 12.60 -12.78
N TYR A 283 -0.38 11.77 -11.94
CA TYR A 283 -0.92 11.42 -10.63
C TYR A 283 -0.78 12.53 -9.58
N LEU A 284 0.09 13.53 -9.79
CA LEU A 284 0.25 14.65 -8.85
C LEU A 284 -1.01 15.50 -8.70
N THR A 285 -1.91 15.48 -9.70
CA THR A 285 -3.22 16.16 -9.64
C THR A 285 -4.36 15.22 -9.22
N GLN A 286 -4.09 13.93 -9.06
CA GLN A 286 -5.09 12.93 -8.71
C GLN A 286 -5.15 12.68 -7.20
N LYS A 287 -6.10 11.84 -6.80
CA LYS A 287 -6.25 11.39 -5.41
C LYS A 287 -5.06 10.53 -4.98
N ASP A 288 -4.73 9.50 -5.77
CA ASP A 288 -3.60 8.62 -5.54
C ASP A 288 -2.32 9.22 -6.10
N LYS A 289 -1.73 10.17 -5.36
CA LYS A 289 -0.47 10.81 -5.74
C LYS A 289 0.74 9.89 -5.55
N TYR A 290 0.62 8.80 -4.79
CA TYR A 290 1.72 7.85 -4.62
C TYR A 290 2.05 7.12 -5.93
N SER A 291 1.04 6.90 -6.79
CA SER A 291 1.21 6.40 -8.15
C SER A 291 2.08 7.31 -9.06
N THR A 292 2.57 8.47 -8.57
CA THR A 292 3.66 9.18 -9.24
C THR A 292 4.92 8.33 -9.34
N TYR A 293 5.19 7.45 -8.39
CA TYR A 293 6.31 6.50 -8.47
C TYR A 293 5.88 5.24 -9.22
N LEU A 294 6.47 4.96 -10.38
CA LEU A 294 6.21 3.77 -11.21
C LEU A 294 4.75 3.57 -11.69
N GLY A 295 3.85 4.52 -11.44
CA GLY A 295 2.45 4.37 -11.83
C GLY A 295 1.67 3.43 -10.91
N PRO A 296 0.49 2.96 -11.34
CA PRO A 296 -0.32 2.02 -10.55
C PRO A 296 0.38 0.66 -10.44
N ASN A 297 -0.06 -0.19 -9.52
CA ASN A 297 0.51 -1.54 -9.41
C ASN A 297 0.30 -2.36 -10.70
N GLN A 298 1.41 -2.90 -11.21
CA GLN A 298 1.45 -3.76 -12.39
C GLN A 298 2.02 -5.13 -12.06
N PRO A 299 1.65 -6.20 -12.80
CA PRO A 299 2.17 -7.55 -12.58
C PRO A 299 3.69 -7.62 -12.75
N LEU A 300 4.20 -7.06 -13.84
CA LEU A 300 5.62 -7.05 -14.17
C LEU A 300 6.01 -5.70 -14.78
N VAL A 301 7.14 -5.18 -14.32
CA VAL A 301 7.72 -3.92 -14.78
C VAL A 301 9.21 -4.14 -14.99
N THR A 302 9.76 -3.65 -16.10
CA THR A 302 11.21 -3.66 -16.35
C THR A 302 11.69 -2.23 -16.56
N ILE A 303 12.70 -1.84 -15.78
CA ILE A 303 13.38 -0.56 -15.88
C ILE A 303 14.76 -0.82 -16.46
N LYS A 304 15.10 -0.16 -17.57
CA LYS A 304 16.45 -0.19 -18.14
C LYS A 304 17.16 1.13 -17.93
N THR A 305 18.47 1.07 -17.77
CA THR A 305 19.31 2.23 -17.52
C THR A 305 20.54 2.22 -18.42
N ASP A 306 21.24 3.35 -18.48
CA ASP A 306 22.54 3.46 -19.15
C ASP A 306 23.73 3.02 -18.28
N VAL A 307 23.50 2.33 -17.16
CA VAL A 307 24.57 1.72 -16.35
C VAL A 307 25.23 0.57 -17.12
N HIS A 308 26.53 0.68 -17.39
CA HIS A 308 27.30 -0.30 -18.15
C HIS A 308 28.04 -1.33 -17.27
N ASN A 309 27.29 -2.12 -16.48
CA ASN A 309 27.86 -3.18 -15.64
C ASN A 309 27.25 -4.57 -15.81
N ASP A 310 26.29 -4.70 -16.74
CA ASP A 310 25.53 -5.92 -17.04
C ASP A 310 24.81 -6.55 -15.83
N LYS A 311 24.74 -5.84 -14.69
CA LYS A 311 24.10 -6.36 -13.48
C LYS A 311 22.59 -6.13 -13.57
N LYS A 312 21.85 -7.22 -13.42
CA LYS A 312 20.39 -7.22 -13.41
C LYS A 312 19.85 -7.58 -12.03
N LEU A 313 18.84 -6.87 -11.57
CA LEU A 313 18.15 -7.11 -10.30
C LEU A 313 16.70 -7.52 -10.54
N LEU A 314 16.29 -8.64 -9.94
CA LEU A 314 14.87 -8.98 -9.81
C LEU A 314 14.37 -8.53 -8.44
N VAL A 315 13.27 -7.78 -8.40
CA VAL A 315 12.62 -7.33 -7.17
C VAL A 315 11.23 -7.95 -7.06
N ILE A 316 11.04 -8.84 -6.10
CA ILE A 316 9.73 -9.43 -5.78
C ILE A 316 9.12 -8.59 -4.67
N LYS A 317 8.03 -7.88 -4.96
CA LYS A 317 7.67 -6.70 -4.18
C LYS A 317 6.19 -6.51 -3.87
N ASP A 318 5.93 -5.61 -2.93
CA ASP A 318 4.69 -4.84 -2.81
C ASP A 318 4.90 -3.35 -3.19
N SER A 319 3.93 -2.48 -2.90
CA SER A 319 3.97 -1.07 -3.28
C SER A 319 5.04 -0.23 -2.56
N TYR A 320 5.68 -0.71 -1.49
CA TYR A 320 6.82 -0.01 -0.87
C TYR A 320 8.00 0.13 -1.84
N ALA A 321 8.14 -0.78 -2.80
CA ALA A 321 9.21 -0.71 -3.79
C ALA A 321 9.10 0.49 -4.73
N HIS A 322 7.92 1.12 -4.86
CA HIS A 322 7.69 2.14 -5.89
C HIS A 322 8.58 3.38 -5.71
N CYS A 323 8.62 3.99 -4.52
CA CYS A 323 9.52 5.11 -4.25
C CYS A 323 10.95 4.67 -3.87
N PHE A 324 11.19 3.37 -3.73
CA PHE A 324 12.52 2.79 -3.46
C PHE A 324 13.31 2.50 -4.76
N ALA A 325 12.63 1.99 -5.79
CA ALA A 325 13.24 1.59 -7.06
C ALA A 325 14.01 2.69 -7.78
N PRO A 326 13.61 3.98 -7.76
CA PRO A 326 14.39 5.05 -8.37
C PRO A 326 15.84 5.10 -7.87
N PHE A 327 16.09 4.80 -6.60
CA PHE A 327 17.46 4.76 -6.06
C PHE A 327 18.30 3.60 -6.63
N LEU A 328 17.68 2.48 -6.98
CA LEU A 328 18.35 1.32 -7.57
C LEU A 328 18.83 1.57 -9.00
N THR A 329 18.17 2.48 -9.74
CA THR A 329 18.50 2.81 -11.15
C THR A 329 19.95 3.25 -11.34
N GLN A 330 20.59 3.72 -10.26
CA GLN A 330 21.98 4.18 -10.28
C GLN A 330 23.00 3.03 -10.27
N HIS A 331 22.56 1.78 -10.07
CA HIS A 331 23.45 0.64 -9.80
C HIS A 331 23.27 -0.54 -10.74
N TYR A 332 22.15 -0.65 -11.44
CA TYR A 332 21.80 -1.79 -12.27
C TYR A 332 21.46 -1.37 -13.68
N SER A 333 21.93 -2.13 -14.66
CA SER A 333 21.57 -1.95 -16.07
C SER A 333 20.11 -2.31 -16.35
N GLU A 334 19.55 -3.23 -15.54
CA GLU A 334 18.16 -3.67 -15.65
C GLU A 334 17.60 -4.00 -14.26
N ILE A 335 16.38 -3.53 -13.97
CA ILE A 335 15.64 -3.83 -12.75
C ILE A 335 14.26 -4.32 -13.15
N THR A 336 13.95 -5.57 -12.83
CA THR A 336 12.62 -6.15 -13.07
C THR A 336 11.87 -6.23 -11.75
N LEU A 337 10.68 -5.64 -11.67
CA LEU A 337 9.81 -5.67 -10.50
C LEU A 337 8.61 -6.58 -10.78
N ILE A 338 8.37 -7.54 -9.88
CA ILE A 338 7.22 -8.45 -9.94
C ILE A 338 6.33 -8.24 -8.72
N ASP A 339 5.04 -8.03 -8.97
CA ASP A 339 4.01 -7.97 -7.94
C ASP A 339 3.14 -9.24 -7.99
N LEU A 340 3.34 -10.12 -6.99
CA LEU A 340 2.69 -11.43 -6.96
C LEU A 340 1.17 -11.35 -6.84
N ARG A 341 0.62 -10.20 -6.43
CA ARG A 341 -0.84 -9.99 -6.30
C ARG A 341 -1.53 -9.86 -7.65
N TYR A 342 -0.79 -9.47 -8.69
CA TYR A 342 -1.33 -9.18 -10.02
C TYR A 342 -0.84 -10.14 -11.10
N ILE A 343 0.12 -11.02 -10.79
CA ILE A 343 0.62 -12.01 -11.75
C ILE A 343 -0.39 -13.17 -11.93
N GLY A 344 -1.01 -13.23 -13.10
CA GLY A 344 -1.99 -14.26 -13.46
C GLY A 344 -1.42 -15.45 -14.23
N VAL A 345 -0.15 -15.38 -14.65
CA VAL A 345 0.60 -16.41 -15.39
C VAL A 345 1.72 -16.97 -14.52
N SER A 346 2.33 -18.10 -14.90
CA SER A 346 3.53 -18.56 -14.20
C SER A 346 4.62 -17.52 -14.40
N ALA A 347 5.28 -17.08 -13.32
CA ALA A 347 6.29 -16.04 -13.42
C ALA A 347 7.50 -16.49 -14.25
N GLU A 348 7.76 -17.79 -14.32
CA GLU A 348 8.73 -18.43 -15.22
C GLU A 348 8.45 -18.25 -16.70
N ASP A 349 7.18 -18.12 -17.08
CA ASP A 349 6.83 -17.91 -18.48
C ASP A 349 7.26 -16.50 -18.93
N VAL A 350 7.61 -15.63 -17.98
CA VAL A 350 7.92 -14.21 -18.22
C VAL A 350 9.34 -13.86 -17.79
N VAL A 351 9.91 -14.55 -16.79
CA VAL A 351 11.22 -14.23 -16.20
C VAL A 351 12.02 -15.50 -15.91
N ASN A 352 13.23 -15.59 -16.46
CA ASN A 352 14.21 -16.60 -16.11
C ASN A 352 15.15 -16.08 -15.01
N ILE A 353 15.11 -16.70 -13.83
CA ILE A 353 15.89 -16.25 -12.67
C ILE A 353 17.40 -16.26 -12.93
N SER A 354 17.89 -17.20 -13.75
CA SER A 354 19.33 -17.30 -14.06
C SER A 354 19.89 -16.13 -14.88
N ASP A 355 19.02 -15.28 -15.44
CA ASP A 355 19.43 -14.05 -16.14
C ASP A 355 19.79 -12.91 -15.17
N TYR A 356 19.48 -13.06 -13.88
CA TYR A 356 19.66 -12.01 -12.87
C TYR A 356 20.91 -12.24 -12.04
N SER A 357 21.58 -11.14 -11.69
CA SER A 357 22.73 -11.20 -10.79
C SER A 357 22.31 -11.38 -9.34
N GLN A 358 21.15 -10.84 -8.96
CA GLN A 358 20.63 -10.81 -7.59
C GLN A 358 19.10 -10.80 -7.61
N VAL A 359 18.48 -11.34 -6.54
CA VAL A 359 17.05 -11.21 -6.27
C VAL A 359 16.84 -10.49 -4.94
N LEU A 360 15.94 -9.51 -4.90
CA LEU A 360 15.50 -8.83 -3.68
C LEU A 360 14.01 -9.09 -3.45
N VAL A 361 13.66 -9.74 -2.35
CA VAL A 361 12.29 -9.78 -1.83
C VAL A 361 12.09 -8.55 -0.94
N LEU A 362 11.20 -7.63 -1.35
CA LEU A 362 10.94 -6.37 -0.64
C LEU A 362 9.45 -6.20 -0.34
N TYR A 363 9.08 -6.40 0.91
CA TYR A 363 7.70 -6.24 1.39
C TYR A 363 7.68 -5.39 2.65
N ASN A 364 6.58 -4.70 2.91
CA ASN A 364 6.32 -4.18 4.25
C ASN A 364 5.74 -5.27 5.16
N ALA A 365 5.97 -5.15 6.47
CA ALA A 365 5.59 -6.16 7.46
C ALA A 365 4.08 -6.40 7.52
N SER A 366 3.26 -5.36 7.34
CA SER A 366 1.78 -5.47 7.33
C SER A 366 1.29 -6.28 6.13
N THR A 367 1.76 -5.94 4.91
CA THR A 367 1.41 -6.66 3.68
C THR A 367 1.94 -8.09 3.71
N PHE A 368 3.18 -8.31 4.14
CA PHE A 368 3.74 -9.67 4.28
C PHE A 368 2.90 -10.55 5.22
N SER A 369 2.32 -9.97 6.28
CA SER A 369 1.49 -10.71 7.24
C SER A 369 0.11 -11.10 6.74
N THR A 370 -0.38 -10.47 5.67
CA THR A 370 -1.75 -10.64 5.17
C THR A 370 -1.81 -11.15 3.72
N ASP A 371 -0.72 -11.02 2.96
CA ASP A 371 -0.69 -11.40 1.54
C ASP A 371 -0.53 -12.92 1.35
N ASP A 372 -1.58 -13.53 0.80
CA ASP A 372 -1.61 -14.95 0.45
C ASP A 372 -0.79 -15.30 -0.80
N ASN A 373 -0.28 -14.31 -1.56
CA ASN A 373 0.42 -14.55 -2.81
C ASN A 373 1.90 -14.90 -2.62
N VAL A 374 2.54 -14.44 -1.55
CA VAL A 374 3.95 -14.79 -1.24
C VAL A 374 4.12 -16.30 -1.09
N LYS A 375 3.11 -16.98 -0.53
CA LYS A 375 3.06 -18.45 -0.38
C LYS A 375 3.14 -19.20 -1.72
N LYS A 376 2.82 -18.53 -2.83
CA LYS A 376 2.84 -19.10 -4.20
C LYS A 376 4.20 -18.95 -4.87
N LEU A 377 5.15 -18.22 -4.28
CA LEU A 377 6.45 -17.92 -4.86
C LEU A 377 7.19 -19.19 -5.33
N SER A 378 7.25 -20.21 -4.47
CA SER A 378 7.91 -21.49 -4.80
C SER A 378 7.23 -22.33 -5.88
N VAL A 379 5.98 -22.00 -6.24
CA VAL A 379 5.22 -22.67 -7.32
C VAL A 379 5.35 -21.90 -8.63
N MET A 380 5.45 -20.58 -8.55
CA MET A 380 5.57 -19.70 -9.72
C MET A 380 6.96 -19.75 -10.38
N PHE A 381 7.97 -20.27 -9.66
CA PHE A 381 9.37 -20.38 -10.08
C PHE A 381 9.97 -21.78 -9.83
N ARG A 382 9.30 -22.85 -10.31
CA ARG A 382 9.85 -24.22 -10.30
C ARG A 382 10.64 -24.57 -11.57
N ASN A 383 11.97 -24.67 -11.42
CA ASN A 383 12.83 -25.34 -12.40
C ASN A 383 12.33 -26.78 -12.67
N LYS A 384 12.21 -27.16 -13.96
CA LYS A 384 11.91 -28.53 -14.39
C LYS A 384 13.08 -29.49 -14.17
#